data_AF-A0A9W9B4W4-F1
#
_entry.id   AF-A0A9W9B4W4-F1
#
_cell.length_a   1.000
_cell.length_b   1.000
_cell.length_c   1.000
_cell.angle_alpha   90.00
_cell.angle_beta   90.00
_cell.angle_gamma   90.00
#
_symmetry.space_group_name_H-M   'P 1'
#
loop_
_entity.id
_entity.type
_entity.pdbx_description
1 polymer ?
#
loop_
_entity_poly.entity_id
_entity_poly.type
_entity_poly.pdbx_seq_one_letter_code
_entity_poly.pdbx_strand_id
1 'polypeptide(L)'
;MIPGQPFQEAQFDLFDWYPKYQSCLSFFLERGQHTNAVQAVAAIVNIRLPFQQSPAFPRHSPNSSSTSSHPPTNSDVSLVPYVRRLVATGFDTVAILHGFFGDGWDVGIGLIHENERRNYLFAAKSETWLRVKASYDLEDGQSVPFLRPLQGVTEKEIQAAEANWSEWLAMQDWMLGPRAPPDGPSQMHQNN
;
A
#
# COMPACT_ATOMS: atom_id res chain seq x y z
N MET A 1 -11.17 21.38 26.47
CA MET A 1 -11.33 20.08 25.81
C MET A 1 -11.68 20.36 24.36
N ILE A 2 -10.74 20.10 23.46
CA ILE A 2 -10.94 20.34 22.02
C ILE A 2 -11.61 19.08 21.44
N PRO A 3 -12.76 19.19 20.77
CA PRO A 3 -13.40 18.06 20.12
C PRO A 3 -12.50 17.54 19.00
N GLY A 4 -12.37 16.22 18.90
CA GLY A 4 -11.50 15.53 17.95
C GLY A 4 -11.74 16.02 16.53
N GLN A 5 -10.71 16.61 15.92
CA GLN A 5 -10.70 16.87 14.50
C GLN A 5 -10.54 15.54 13.75
N PRO A 6 -11.47 15.17 12.87
CA PRO A 6 -11.21 14.09 11.91
C PRO A 6 -10.20 14.61 10.88
N PHE A 7 -9.25 13.76 10.50
CA PHE A 7 -8.20 14.05 9.51
C PHE A 7 -7.40 15.35 9.76
N GLN A 8 -6.65 15.40 10.86
CA GLN A 8 -5.37 16.13 10.84
C GLN A 8 -4.28 15.17 10.35
N GLU A 9 -4.40 14.71 9.10
CA GLU A 9 -3.18 14.43 8.33
C GLU A 9 -2.44 15.77 8.30
N ALA A 10 -1.34 15.86 9.06
CA ALA A 10 -0.44 17.00 9.00
C ALA A 10 -0.22 17.33 7.52
N GLN A 11 -0.69 18.50 7.08
CA GLN A 11 -0.71 19.00 5.70
C GLN A 11 0.15 18.16 4.75
N PHE A 12 -0.44 17.14 4.13
CA PHE A 12 0.27 16.30 3.17
C PHE A 12 0.56 17.17 1.93
N ASP A 13 1.81 17.62 1.81
CA ASP A 13 2.23 18.37 0.64
C ASP A 13 2.65 17.40 -0.46
N LEU A 14 1.74 17.21 -1.42
CA LEU A 14 1.95 16.37 -2.59
C LEU A 14 3.18 16.81 -3.40
N PHE A 15 3.46 18.11 -3.48
CA PHE A 15 4.55 18.65 -4.27
C PHE A 15 5.92 18.41 -3.63
N ASP A 16 5.98 18.35 -2.30
CA ASP A 16 7.18 17.97 -1.57
C ASP A 16 7.38 16.44 -1.54
N TRP A 17 6.29 15.68 -1.44
CA TRP A 17 6.34 14.22 -1.36
C TRP A 17 6.68 13.55 -2.69
N TYR A 18 6.04 13.95 -3.79
CA TYR A 18 6.16 13.23 -5.06
C TYR A 18 7.60 13.15 -5.62
N PRO A 19 8.45 14.19 -5.53
CA PRO A 19 9.86 14.09 -5.89
C PRO A 19 10.64 13.05 -5.05
N LYS A 20 10.26 12.85 -3.78
CA LYS A 20 10.87 11.83 -2.90
C LYS A 20 10.41 10.43 -3.30
N TYR A 21 9.14 10.27 -3.63
CA TYR A 21 8.61 9.03 -4.23
C TYR A 21 9.35 8.69 -5.53
N GLN A 22 9.53 9.66 -6.43
CA GLN A 22 10.28 9.47 -7.68
C GLN A 22 11.73 9.06 -7.43
N SER A 23 12.39 9.65 -6.42
CA SER A 23 13.75 9.26 -6.03
C SER A 23 13.83 7.80 -5.57
N CYS A 24 12.84 7.34 -4.80
CA CYS A 24 12.73 5.93 -4.38
C CYS A 24 12.51 5.00 -5.57
N LEU A 25 11.67 5.42 -6.53
CA LEU A 25 11.39 4.66 -7.74
C LEU A 25 12.63 4.52 -8.62
N SER A 26 13.33 5.62 -8.88
CA SER A 26 14.61 5.61 -9.59
C SER A 26 15.64 4.74 -8.89
N PHE A 27 15.79 4.86 -7.57
CA PHE A 27 16.71 4.00 -6.81
C PHE A 27 16.36 2.51 -6.94
N PHE A 28 15.09 2.15 -6.77
CA PHE A 28 14.64 0.77 -6.87
C PHE A 28 14.95 0.18 -8.26
N LEU A 29 14.67 0.95 -9.32
CA LEU A 29 14.89 0.53 -10.70
C LEU A 29 16.37 0.46 -11.07
N GLU A 30 17.19 1.41 -10.64
CA GLU A 30 18.58 1.48 -11.08
C GLU A 30 19.52 0.64 -10.19
N ARG A 31 19.18 0.45 -8.92
CA ARG A 31 20.08 -0.13 -7.92
C ARG A 31 19.41 -1.23 -7.10
N GLY A 32 18.29 -0.93 -6.45
CA GLY A 32 17.64 -1.81 -5.46
C GLY A 32 17.38 -3.21 -6.02
N GLN A 33 16.65 -3.31 -7.14
CA GLN A 33 16.28 -4.58 -7.78
C GLN A 33 17.47 -5.44 -8.24
N HIS A 34 18.66 -4.87 -8.37
CA HIS A 34 19.85 -5.58 -8.85
C HIS A 34 20.71 -6.15 -7.70
N THR A 35 20.36 -5.88 -6.45
CA THR A 35 21.10 -6.42 -5.30
C THR A 35 20.65 -7.86 -4.97
N ASN A 36 21.59 -8.70 -4.55
CA ASN A 36 21.29 -10.08 -4.14
C ASN A 36 20.29 -10.15 -2.98
N ALA A 37 20.35 -9.21 -2.04
CA ALA A 37 19.44 -9.15 -0.90
C ALA A 37 17.99 -8.91 -1.34
N VAL A 38 17.76 -7.92 -2.22
CA VAL A 38 16.43 -7.62 -2.77
C VAL A 38 15.90 -8.78 -3.61
N GLN A 39 16.75 -9.39 -4.46
CA GLN A 39 16.37 -10.55 -5.26
C GLN A 39 16.01 -11.77 -4.40
N ALA A 40 16.74 -12.02 -3.32
CA ALA A 40 16.44 -13.10 -2.38
C ALA A 40 15.08 -12.88 -1.70
N VAL A 41 14.81 -11.65 -1.23
CA VAL A 41 13.50 -11.31 -0.66
C VAL A 41 12.39 -11.48 -1.70
N ALA A 42 12.57 -10.92 -2.90
CA ALA A 42 11.59 -11.00 -3.98
C ALA A 42 11.22 -12.45 -4.34
N ALA A 43 12.22 -13.33 -4.39
CA ALA A 43 12.03 -14.76 -4.61
C ALA A 43 11.24 -15.42 -3.46
N ILE A 44 11.60 -15.13 -2.20
CA ILE A 44 10.92 -15.70 -1.02
C ILE A 44 9.45 -15.26 -0.93
N VAL A 45 9.16 -14.00 -1.26
CA VAL A 45 7.80 -13.44 -1.18
C VAL A 45 6.99 -13.59 -2.47
N ASN A 46 7.54 -14.31 -3.45
CA ASN A 46 6.94 -14.58 -4.76
C ASN A 46 6.44 -13.29 -5.46
N ILE A 47 7.34 -12.34 -5.67
CA ILE A 47 7.10 -11.14 -6.47
C ILE A 47 8.22 -10.96 -7.50
N ARG A 48 7.86 -10.67 -8.74
CA ARG A 48 8.79 -10.38 -9.82
C ARG A 48 9.27 -8.95 -9.70
N LEU A 49 10.58 -8.76 -9.82
CA LEU A 49 11.20 -7.45 -9.94
C LEU A 49 10.99 -6.88 -11.35
N PRO A 50 11.01 -5.56 -11.54
CA PRO A 50 10.75 -4.94 -12.84
C PRO A 50 11.62 -5.48 -13.98
N PHE A 51 12.91 -5.74 -13.75
CA PHE A 51 13.81 -6.30 -14.77
C PHE A 51 13.42 -7.72 -15.21
N GLN A 52 12.67 -8.45 -14.39
CA GLN A 52 12.17 -9.80 -14.67
C GLN A 52 10.84 -9.78 -15.44
N GLN A 53 10.19 -8.62 -15.52
CA GLN A 53 8.89 -8.44 -16.17
C GLN A 53 9.03 -8.05 -17.65
N SER A 54 10.24 -7.74 -18.14
CA SER A 54 10.47 -7.66 -19.59
C SER A 54 10.22 -9.03 -20.23
N PRO A 55 9.54 -9.08 -21.40
CA PRO A 55 9.29 -10.33 -22.09
C PRO A 55 10.62 -10.89 -22.61
N ALA A 56 11.26 -11.74 -21.80
CA ALA A 56 12.37 -12.56 -22.24
C ALA A 56 11.83 -13.63 -23.20
N PHE A 57 11.87 -13.29 -24.48
CA PHE A 57 11.79 -14.13 -25.68
C PHE A 57 10.42 -14.66 -26.11
N PRO A 58 10.11 -14.56 -27.42
CA PRO A 58 8.91 -15.12 -28.00
C PRO A 58 9.03 -16.66 -28.00
N ARG A 59 8.05 -17.34 -27.41
CA ARG A 59 7.75 -18.72 -27.78
C ARG A 59 7.53 -18.72 -29.30
N HIS A 60 8.37 -19.46 -30.02
CA HIS A 60 8.35 -19.61 -31.48
C HIS A 60 6.95 -19.56 -32.09
N SER A 61 6.61 -18.44 -32.73
CA SER A 61 5.53 -18.32 -33.71
C SER A 61 6.10 -17.57 -34.90
N PRO A 62 6.29 -18.20 -36.07
CA PRO A 62 6.92 -17.58 -37.23
C PRO A 62 5.87 -16.81 -38.03
N ASN A 63 5.21 -15.83 -37.41
CA ASN A 63 4.50 -14.78 -38.14
C ASN A 63 3.97 -13.76 -37.13
N SER A 64 4.58 -12.58 -37.06
CA SER A 64 3.89 -11.29 -36.96
C SER A 64 4.89 -10.17 -36.71
N SER A 65 4.65 -9.08 -37.44
CA SER A 65 5.33 -7.80 -37.49
C SER A 65 5.81 -7.25 -36.13
N SER A 66 7.02 -6.71 -36.18
CA SER A 66 7.69 -5.84 -35.21
C SER A 66 6.77 -5.00 -34.33
N THR A 67 6.65 -5.37 -33.07
CA THR A 67 6.35 -4.43 -31.97
C THR A 67 7.65 -4.16 -31.24
N SER A 68 8.08 -2.90 -31.25
CA SER A 68 9.22 -2.41 -30.49
C SER A 68 8.96 -2.60 -29.00
N SER A 69 9.59 -3.60 -28.40
CA SER A 69 9.65 -3.77 -26.95
C SER A 69 10.50 -2.66 -26.36
N HIS A 70 9.90 -1.52 -26.08
CA HIS A 70 10.55 -0.49 -25.29
C HIS A 70 10.83 -1.06 -23.89
N PRO A 71 12.04 -0.83 -23.32
CA PRO A 71 12.25 -1.11 -21.91
C PRO A 71 11.18 -0.33 -21.11
N PRO A 72 10.61 -0.92 -20.05
CA PRO A 72 9.62 -0.22 -19.23
C PRO A 72 10.21 1.11 -18.81
N THR A 73 9.56 2.20 -19.22
CA THR A 73 9.93 3.54 -18.75
C THR A 73 9.55 3.63 -17.28
N ASN A 74 10.22 4.49 -16.51
CA ASN A 74 9.94 4.67 -15.08
C ASN A 74 8.45 4.95 -14.79
N SER A 75 7.68 5.43 -15.78
CA SER A 75 6.22 5.65 -15.69
C SER A 75 5.38 4.40 -15.47
N ASP A 76 5.86 3.22 -15.85
CA ASP A 76 5.02 2.01 -15.92
C ASP A 76 5.14 1.16 -14.63
N VAL A 77 6.10 1.48 -13.76
CA VAL A 77 6.37 0.70 -12.54
C VAL A 77 5.82 1.44 -11.32
N SER A 78 4.93 0.76 -10.60
CA SER A 78 4.44 1.21 -9.29
C SER A 78 5.22 0.54 -8.15
N LEU A 79 5.57 1.31 -7.11
CA LEU A 79 6.17 0.76 -5.89
C LEU A 79 5.14 0.09 -4.97
N VAL A 80 3.85 0.40 -5.15
CA VAL A 80 2.76 -0.07 -4.27
C VAL A 80 2.71 -1.59 -4.17
N PRO A 81 2.74 -2.39 -5.26
CA PRO A 81 2.70 -3.85 -5.15
C PRO A 81 3.84 -4.43 -4.31
N TYR A 82 5.03 -3.82 -4.37
CA TYR A 82 6.20 -4.25 -3.59
C TYR A 82 6.01 -3.92 -2.12
N VAL A 83 5.59 -2.70 -1.78
CA VAL A 83 5.29 -2.31 -0.39
C VAL A 83 4.22 -3.22 0.21
N ARG A 84 3.11 -3.46 -0.51
CA ARG A 84 2.04 -4.36 -0.09
C ARG A 84 2.53 -5.77 0.18
N ARG A 85 3.37 -6.32 -0.71
CA ARG A 85 3.92 -7.66 -0.54
C ARG A 85 4.86 -7.75 0.66
N LEU A 86 5.73 -6.76 0.86
CA LEU A 86 6.65 -6.72 2.00
C LEU A 86 5.89 -6.65 3.33
N VAL A 87 4.86 -5.80 3.42
CA VAL A 87 4.01 -5.68 4.62
C VAL A 87 3.31 -7.01 4.93
N ALA A 88 2.60 -7.60 3.96
CA ALA A 88 1.83 -8.82 4.18
C ALA A 88 2.70 -10.03 4.59
N THR A 89 3.95 -10.06 4.12
CA THR A 89 4.91 -11.13 4.41
C THR A 89 5.84 -10.82 5.58
N GLY A 90 5.72 -9.64 6.21
CA GLY A 90 6.52 -9.20 7.35
C GLY A 90 7.98 -8.88 7.01
N PHE A 91 8.28 -8.54 5.77
CA PHE A 91 9.60 -8.10 5.28
C PHE A 91 9.70 -6.56 5.17
N ASP A 92 8.85 -5.82 5.85
CA ASP A 92 8.80 -4.35 5.84
C ASP A 92 9.68 -3.70 6.92
N THR A 93 10.83 -4.32 7.25
CA THR A 93 11.78 -3.76 8.21
C THR A 93 12.57 -2.58 7.61
N VAL A 94 13.06 -1.67 8.46
CA VAL A 94 13.89 -0.53 8.04
C VAL A 94 15.02 -0.94 7.09
N ALA A 95 15.74 -2.02 7.39
CA ALA A 95 16.85 -2.49 6.56
C ALA A 95 16.40 -2.99 5.17
N ILE A 96 15.25 -3.66 5.09
CA ILE A 96 14.71 -4.12 3.80
C ILE A 96 14.13 -2.96 3.00
N LEU A 97 13.37 -2.06 3.62
CA LEU A 97 12.82 -0.88 2.94
C LEU A 97 13.94 0.02 2.40
N HIS A 98 15.00 0.22 3.19
CA HIS A 98 16.22 0.90 2.74
C HIS A 98 16.89 0.18 1.55
N GLY A 99 17.02 -1.14 1.62
CA GLY A 99 17.62 -1.93 0.54
C GLY A 99 16.82 -1.87 -0.78
N PHE A 100 15.48 -1.82 -0.70
CA PHE A 100 14.61 -1.69 -1.87
C PHE A 100 14.58 -0.25 -2.42
N PHE A 101 14.44 0.76 -1.55
CA PHE A 101 14.00 2.10 -1.96
C PHE A 101 15.04 3.21 -1.67
N GLY A 102 16.16 2.88 -1.04
CA GLY A 102 17.27 3.81 -0.78
C GLY A 102 17.09 4.63 0.51
N ASP A 103 18.00 5.59 0.73
CA ASP A 103 18.08 6.35 1.99
C ASP A 103 16.81 7.16 2.31
N GLY A 104 16.14 7.70 1.29
CA GLY A 104 14.95 8.55 1.44
C GLY A 104 13.61 7.80 1.46
N TRP A 105 13.62 6.49 1.73
CA TRP A 105 12.43 5.64 1.70
C TRP A 105 11.35 6.11 2.70
N ASP A 106 11.77 6.56 3.87
CA ASP A 106 10.91 6.99 4.97
C ASP A 106 10.02 8.17 4.56
N VAL A 107 10.54 9.10 3.76
CA VAL A 107 9.74 10.20 3.21
C VAL A 107 9.05 9.79 1.91
N GLY A 108 9.73 9.08 1.01
CA GLY A 108 9.23 8.80 -0.33
C GLY A 108 8.13 7.74 -0.39
N ILE A 109 8.20 6.70 0.44
CA ILE A 109 7.19 5.64 0.53
C ILE A 109 6.56 5.49 1.92
N GLY A 110 7.02 6.23 2.93
CA GLY A 110 6.54 6.08 4.31
C GLY A 110 5.02 6.15 4.43
N LEU A 111 4.37 7.11 3.77
CA LEU A 111 2.91 7.20 3.77
C LEU A 111 2.23 5.95 3.17
N ILE A 112 2.78 5.40 2.08
CA ILE A 112 2.27 4.17 1.45
C ILE A 112 2.46 2.98 2.39
N HIS A 113 3.62 2.89 3.03
CA HIS A 113 3.97 1.85 3.98
C HIS A 113 3.09 1.87 5.23
N GLU A 114 2.92 3.04 5.86
CA GLU A 114 2.06 3.23 7.03
C GLU A 114 0.59 2.95 6.72
N ASN A 115 0.09 3.43 5.57
CA ASN A 115 -1.28 3.14 5.14
C ASN A 115 -1.50 1.65 4.92
N GLU A 116 -0.54 0.98 4.30
CA GLU A 116 -0.67 -0.44 4.03
C GLU A 116 -0.59 -1.29 5.31
N ARG A 117 0.25 -0.93 6.28
CA ARG A 117 0.25 -1.59 7.59
C ARG A 117 -1.10 -1.48 8.29
N ARG A 118 -1.73 -0.30 8.26
CA ARG A 118 -3.09 -0.10 8.78
C ARG A 118 -4.12 -0.94 8.03
N ASN A 119 -4.07 -0.96 6.69
CA ASN A 119 -4.94 -1.77 5.86
C ASN A 119 -4.81 -3.27 6.17
N TYR A 120 -3.58 -3.74 6.34
CA TYR A 120 -3.31 -5.13 6.64
C TYR A 120 -3.84 -5.54 8.03
N LEU A 121 -3.66 -4.70 9.05
CA LEU A 121 -4.28 -4.91 10.37
C LEU A 121 -5.80 -4.98 10.27
N PHE A 122 -6.39 -4.07 9.51
CA PHE A 122 -7.84 -4.05 9.31
C PHE A 122 -8.34 -5.32 8.60
N ALA A 123 -7.69 -5.73 7.51
CA ALA A 123 -8.03 -6.93 6.78
C ALA A 123 -7.89 -8.19 7.67
N ALA A 124 -6.79 -8.29 8.42
CA ALA A 124 -6.53 -9.41 9.33
C ALA A 124 -7.55 -9.52 10.48
N LYS A 125 -8.16 -8.40 10.90
CA LYS A 125 -9.19 -8.36 11.95
C LYS A 125 -10.61 -8.63 11.42
N SER A 126 -10.90 -8.26 10.18
CA SER A 126 -12.26 -8.23 9.61
C SER A 126 -12.61 -9.43 8.73
N GLU A 127 -11.63 -10.07 8.11
CA GLU A 127 -11.85 -11.12 7.12
C GLU A 127 -11.13 -12.44 7.48
N THR A 128 -11.53 -13.53 6.81
CA THR A 128 -10.84 -14.82 6.99
C THR A 128 -9.43 -14.79 6.40
N TRP A 129 -8.52 -15.58 6.97
CA TRP A 129 -7.15 -15.72 6.48
C TRP A 129 -7.05 -15.92 4.96
N LEU A 130 -7.93 -16.75 4.37
CA LEU A 130 -7.91 -17.03 2.94
C LEU A 130 -8.29 -15.81 2.09
N ARG A 131 -9.26 -15.01 2.54
CA ARG A 131 -9.67 -13.77 1.86
C ARG A 131 -8.62 -12.68 1.97
N VAL A 132 -8.04 -12.51 3.16
CA VAL A 132 -6.91 -11.59 3.35
C VAL A 132 -5.78 -11.99 2.42
N LYS A 133 -5.41 -13.27 2.39
CA LYS A 133 -4.34 -13.77 1.51
C LYS A 133 -4.62 -13.45 0.04
N ALA A 134 -5.82 -13.73 -0.44
CA ALA A 134 -6.22 -13.44 -1.81
C ALA A 134 -6.13 -11.94 -2.17
N SER A 135 -6.38 -11.03 -1.22
CA SER A 135 -6.28 -9.58 -1.42
C SER A 135 -4.86 -9.06 -1.70
N TYR A 136 -3.85 -9.92 -1.48
CA TYR A 136 -2.43 -9.65 -1.71
C TYR A 136 -1.86 -10.41 -2.90
N ASP A 137 -2.64 -11.25 -3.58
CA ASP A 137 -2.21 -11.91 -4.80
C ASP A 137 -2.04 -10.88 -5.94
N LEU A 138 -1.05 -11.12 -6.80
CA LEU A 138 -0.79 -10.33 -8.01
C LEU A 138 -1.04 -11.18 -9.25
N GLU A 139 -1.11 -10.53 -10.42
CA GLU A 139 -1.26 -11.19 -11.72
C GLU A 139 -0.06 -12.09 -12.06
N ASP A 140 -0.19 -12.89 -13.13
CA ASP A 140 0.84 -13.80 -13.64
C ASP A 140 1.34 -14.85 -12.63
N GLY A 141 0.46 -15.31 -11.74
CA GLY A 141 0.76 -16.38 -10.78
C GLY A 141 1.59 -15.94 -9.57
N GLN A 142 1.77 -14.63 -9.37
CA GLN A 142 2.47 -14.05 -8.23
C GLN A 142 1.58 -14.04 -6.98
N SER A 143 1.12 -15.21 -6.56
CA SER A 143 0.35 -15.38 -5.32
C SER A 143 1.23 -15.12 -4.09
N VAL A 144 0.67 -14.50 -3.04
CA VAL A 144 1.38 -14.30 -1.78
C VAL A 144 1.64 -15.68 -1.14
N PRO A 145 2.88 -16.03 -0.79
CA PRO A 145 3.19 -17.40 -0.35
C PRO A 145 2.72 -17.67 1.08
N PHE A 146 2.73 -16.65 1.93
CA PHE A 146 2.29 -16.71 3.33
C PHE A 146 1.96 -15.31 3.84
N LEU A 147 1.22 -15.24 4.94
CA LEU A 147 0.97 -14.01 5.68
C LEU A 147 1.70 -14.05 7.02
N ARG A 148 2.21 -12.91 7.49
CA ARG A 148 2.80 -12.78 8.82
C ARG A 148 2.09 -11.72 9.64
N PRO A 149 1.90 -11.90 10.96
CA PRO A 149 1.54 -10.80 11.85
C PRO A 149 2.56 -9.67 11.72
N LEU A 150 2.10 -8.42 11.73
CA LEU A 150 2.98 -7.27 11.67
C LEU A 150 4.00 -7.32 12.82
N GLN A 151 5.25 -7.02 12.50
CA GLN A 151 6.34 -6.95 13.46
C GLN A 151 6.51 -5.50 13.92
N GLY A 152 6.95 -5.33 15.17
CA GLY A 152 7.25 -4.01 15.75
C GLY A 152 6.06 -3.07 15.88
N VAL A 153 4.82 -3.59 15.87
CA VAL A 153 3.62 -2.78 16.02
C VAL A 153 3.62 -2.12 17.39
N THR A 154 3.53 -0.79 17.40
CA THR A 154 3.41 -0.03 18.65
C THR A 154 1.96 0.03 19.08
N GLU A 155 1.70 0.16 20.39
CA GLU A 155 0.35 0.36 20.90
C GLU A 155 -0.35 1.57 20.26
N LYS A 156 0.42 2.63 19.95
CA LYS A 156 -0.05 3.81 19.22
C LYS A 156 -0.54 3.46 17.80
N GLU A 157 0.16 2.57 17.11
CA GLU A 157 -0.22 2.11 15.78
C GLU A 157 -1.51 1.28 15.82
N ILE A 158 -1.66 0.42 16.83
CA ILE A 158 -2.90 -0.34 17.07
C ILE A 158 -4.06 0.62 17.32
N GLN A 159 -3.90 1.57 18.26
CA GLN A 159 -4.94 2.54 18.60
C GLN A 159 -5.32 3.43 17.43
N ALA A 160 -4.34 3.88 16.63
CA ALA A 160 -4.62 4.66 15.42
C ALA A 160 -5.39 3.85 14.37
N ALA A 161 -5.03 2.56 14.17
CA ALA A 161 -5.76 1.67 13.29
C ALA A 161 -7.19 1.40 13.80
N GLU A 162 -7.38 1.22 15.12
CA GLU A 162 -8.68 1.00 15.75
C GLU A 162 -9.57 2.26 15.78
N ALA A 163 -8.98 3.44 15.93
CA ALA A 163 -9.70 4.71 15.82
C ALA A 163 -10.21 4.92 14.39
N ASN A 164 -9.34 4.74 13.39
CA ASN A 164 -9.74 4.76 11.97
C ASN A 164 -10.82 3.71 11.66
N TRP A 165 -10.72 2.52 12.26
CA TRP A 165 -11.71 1.47 12.14
C TRP A 165 -13.08 1.87 12.71
N SER A 166 -13.09 2.46 13.90
CA SER A 166 -14.31 2.90 14.59
C SER A 166 -15.01 4.03 13.82
N GLU A 167 -14.24 4.95 13.26
CA GLU A 167 -14.74 6.04 12.42
C GLU A 167 -15.29 5.54 11.08
N TRP A 168 -14.59 4.61 10.41
CA TRP A 168 -15.07 4.04 9.15
C TRP A 168 -16.33 3.17 9.34
N LEU A 169 -16.43 2.38 10.41
CA LEU A 169 -17.67 1.67 10.76
C LEU A 169 -18.81 2.64 11.08
N ALA A 170 -18.52 3.76 11.76
CA ALA A 170 -19.50 4.82 12.00
C ALA A 170 -19.93 5.50 10.69
N MET A 171 -19.02 5.64 9.72
CA MET A 171 -19.33 6.14 8.37
C MET A 171 -20.14 5.13 7.55
N GLN A 172 -19.92 3.82 7.76
CA GLN A 172 -20.75 2.75 7.19
C GLN A 172 -22.20 2.79 7.72
N ASP A 173 -22.41 3.23 8.97
CA ASP A 173 -23.76 3.44 9.55
C ASP A 173 -24.50 4.63 8.88
N TRP A 174 -23.78 5.63 8.37
CA TRP A 174 -24.36 6.76 7.61
C TRP A 174 -24.76 6.42 6.17
N MET A 175 -24.23 5.33 5.61
CA MET A 175 -24.63 4.82 4.30
C MET A 175 -25.87 3.91 4.34
N LEU A 176 -26.51 3.76 5.50
CA LEU A 176 -27.73 2.99 5.70
C LEU A 176 -28.92 3.88 6.11
N GLY A 177 -29.46 4.63 5.14
CA GLY A 177 -30.81 5.21 5.24
C GLY A 177 -31.05 6.12 6.47
N PRO A 178 -32.20 6.04 7.17
CA PRO A 178 -32.79 7.10 8.02
C PRO A 178 -32.01 7.55 9.27
N ARG A 179 -30.73 7.20 9.39
CA ARG A 179 -29.79 7.63 10.43
C ARG A 179 -28.80 8.72 9.98
N ALA A 180 -28.97 9.28 8.78
CA ALA A 180 -28.30 10.54 8.43
C ALA A 180 -28.64 11.61 9.50
N PRO A 181 -27.67 12.38 10.01
CA PRO A 181 -27.95 13.49 10.92
C PRO A 181 -28.97 14.41 10.24
N PRO A 182 -30.08 14.81 10.92
CA PRO A 182 -30.97 15.80 10.35
C PRO A 182 -30.16 17.09 10.13
N ASP A 183 -30.25 17.65 8.92
CA ASP A 183 -29.75 19.00 8.65
C ASP A 183 -30.30 19.93 9.75
N GLY A 184 -29.43 20.78 10.30
CA GLY A 184 -29.63 21.49 11.56
C GLY A 184 -30.92 22.32 11.75
N PRO A 185 -31.03 23.01 12.90
CA PRO A 185 -32.21 23.01 13.75
C PRO A 185 -33.43 23.67 13.09
N SER A 186 -34.50 22.88 12.95
CA SER A 186 -35.85 23.40 12.86
C SER A 186 -36.13 24.27 14.08
N GLN A 187 -36.21 25.58 13.87
CA GLN A 187 -36.74 26.52 14.86
C GLN A 187 -38.13 26.03 15.29
N MET A 188 -38.22 25.49 16.51
CA MET A 188 -39.48 25.37 17.22
C MET A 188 -40.00 26.78 17.49
N HIS A 189 -40.95 27.24 16.67
CA HIS A 189 -41.86 28.31 17.07
C HIS A 189 -42.74 27.75 18.20
N GLN A 190 -42.43 28.16 19.43
CA GLN A 190 -43.26 27.93 20.60
C GLN A 190 -44.54 28.76 20.48
N ASN A 191 -45.68 28.07 20.47
CA ASN A 191 -46.95 28.65 20.90
C ASN A 191 -46.87 28.92 22.41
N ASN A 192 -46.91 30.20 22.79
CA ASN A 192 -47.84 30.70 23.82
C ASN A 192 -47.99 32.22 23.71
#